data_AF-A0ABD4BLN9-F1
#
_entry.id   AF-A0ABD4BLN9-F1
#
_cell.length_a   1.000
_cell.length_b   1.000
_cell.length_c   1.000
_cell.angle_alpha   90.00
_cell.angle_beta   90.00
_cell.angle_gamma   90.00
#
_symmetry.space_group_name_H-M   'P 1'
#
loop_
_entity.id
_entity.type
_entity.pdbx_description
1 polymer ?
#
loop_
_entity_poly.entity_id
_entity_poly.type
_entity_poly.pdbx_seq_one_letter_code
_entity_poly.pdbx_strand_id
1 'polypeptide(L)'
;MLSGPSAELSSITQEEVRQGLGLMLLVSALGKEWVSYQNAVAGNSTTVTLGLINRGLFGTKPLAHPAGARAWAVSEGFGVTDWQSGRSESVSIRMLPRTQTGVLDVDDAVVHSYSVAGANLAPWMPGRVRVNGVEGGQISGVATLTWRKRDGAVPAVVFNGDDVSQVSDSTYQVVVKSGSSVVKTVTGITGESWSFADETTLNGGAYYSSLTFEVVAQKPGFSDSRVSTVKIDR
;
A
#
# COMPACT_ATOMS: atom_id res chain seq x y z
N MET A 1 7.57 17.81 -5.79
CA MET A 1 8.01 18.39 -7.06
C MET A 1 8.66 17.29 -7.88
N LEU A 2 8.26 17.14 -9.14
CA LEU A 2 8.82 16.20 -10.10
C LEU A 2 9.52 16.98 -11.21
N SER A 3 10.50 16.36 -11.85
CA SER A 3 11.15 16.87 -13.06
C SER A 3 10.89 15.93 -14.24
N GLY A 4 10.54 16.47 -15.40
CA GLY A 4 10.14 15.71 -16.60
C GLY A 4 9.30 16.59 -17.53
N PRO A 5 8.66 16.01 -18.57
CA PRO A 5 7.73 16.75 -19.44
C PRO A 5 6.49 17.18 -18.64
N SER A 6 6.57 18.35 -17.98
CA SER A 6 5.57 18.83 -17.03
C SER A 6 4.26 19.25 -17.67
N ALA A 7 4.27 19.52 -18.98
CA ALA A 7 3.10 19.92 -19.75
C ALA A 7 2.09 18.78 -19.99
N GLU A 8 2.51 17.53 -19.77
CA GLU A 8 1.66 16.35 -20.03
C GLU A 8 0.74 16.02 -18.84
N LEU A 9 1.06 16.48 -17.63
CA LEU A 9 0.24 16.19 -16.44
C LEU A 9 -0.86 17.22 -16.25
N SER A 10 -2.10 16.75 -16.09
CA SER A 10 -3.27 17.59 -15.81
C SER A 10 -3.83 17.34 -14.41
N SER A 11 -4.56 18.30 -13.84
CA SER A 11 -5.24 18.06 -12.56
C SER A 11 -6.44 17.13 -12.75
N ILE A 12 -6.62 16.21 -11.81
CA ILE A 12 -7.61 15.12 -11.82
C ILE A 12 -8.55 15.31 -10.63
N THR A 13 -9.85 15.14 -10.85
CA THR A 13 -10.85 15.24 -9.77
C THR A 13 -10.76 14.06 -8.81
N GLN A 14 -11.32 14.22 -7.61
CA GLN A 14 -11.35 13.14 -6.63
C GLN A 14 -12.08 11.88 -7.14
N GLU A 15 -13.16 12.05 -7.91
CA GLU A 15 -13.92 10.93 -8.47
C GLU A 15 -13.12 10.20 -9.55
N GLU A 16 -12.46 10.94 -10.43
CA GLU A 16 -11.57 10.36 -11.45
C GLU A 16 -10.40 9.59 -10.81
N VAL A 17 -9.85 10.09 -9.70
CA VAL A 17 -8.81 9.35 -8.95
C VAL A 17 -9.37 8.04 -8.39
N ARG A 18 -10.61 8.02 -7.89
CA ARG A 18 -11.27 6.78 -7.42
C ARG A 18 -11.48 5.78 -8.56
N GLN A 19 -11.57 6.25 -9.78
CA GLN A 19 -11.68 5.44 -11.00
C GLN A 19 -10.32 5.01 -11.58
N GLY A 20 -9.20 5.40 -10.94
CA GLY A 20 -7.85 5.00 -11.34
C GLY A 20 -7.11 5.98 -12.24
N LEU A 21 -7.57 7.23 -12.35
CA LEU A 21 -6.81 8.32 -12.97
C LEU A 21 -5.83 8.96 -11.99
N GLY A 22 -4.83 9.68 -12.52
CA GLY A 22 -3.75 10.30 -11.76
C GLY A 22 -2.85 9.31 -11.01
N LEU A 23 -2.76 8.04 -11.44
CA LEU A 23 -1.92 7.02 -10.80
C LEU A 23 -0.45 7.19 -11.16
N MET A 24 0.41 7.11 -10.16
CA MET A 24 1.85 7.08 -10.33
C MET A 24 2.52 5.96 -9.53
N LEU A 25 3.60 5.42 -10.08
CA LEU A 25 4.51 4.54 -9.38
C LEU A 25 5.79 5.30 -9.01
N LEU A 26 6.05 5.44 -7.71
CA LEU A 26 7.30 5.96 -7.18
C LEU A 26 8.28 4.82 -6.95
N VAL A 27 9.53 4.99 -7.39
CA VAL A 27 10.60 4.00 -7.26
C VAL A 27 11.86 4.67 -6.71
N SER A 28 12.38 4.12 -5.61
CA SER A 28 13.62 4.58 -4.97
C SER A 28 14.37 3.42 -4.31
N ALA A 29 15.51 3.72 -3.69
CA ALA A 29 16.25 2.75 -2.87
C ALA A 29 15.43 2.18 -1.69
N LEU A 30 14.42 2.90 -1.19
CA LEU A 30 13.54 2.44 -0.12
C LEU A 30 12.47 1.44 -0.61
N GLY A 31 12.28 1.32 -1.92
CA GLY A 31 11.27 0.46 -2.54
C GLY A 31 10.35 1.21 -3.50
N LYS A 32 9.17 0.60 -3.71
CA LYS A 32 8.15 1.04 -4.65
C LYS A 32 6.87 1.44 -3.90
N GLU A 33 6.22 2.49 -4.36
CA GLU A 33 4.94 2.95 -3.81
C GLU A 33 4.01 3.39 -4.93
N TRP A 34 2.77 2.89 -4.89
CA TRP A 34 1.69 3.43 -5.71
C TRP A 34 1.06 4.61 -4.99
N VAL A 35 0.96 5.71 -5.73
CA VAL A 35 0.33 6.96 -5.29
C VAL A 35 -0.69 7.41 -6.34
N SER A 36 -1.57 8.32 -5.93
CA SER A 36 -2.32 9.13 -6.89
C SER A 36 -2.21 10.61 -6.54
N TYR A 37 -2.46 11.48 -7.51
CA TYR A 37 -2.50 12.92 -7.32
C TYR A 37 -3.82 13.50 -7.85
N GLN A 38 -4.21 14.66 -7.33
CA GLN A 38 -5.35 15.42 -7.88
C GLN A 38 -4.87 16.73 -8.49
N ASN A 39 -3.90 17.41 -7.86
CA ASN A 39 -3.43 18.68 -8.38
C ASN A 39 -2.11 18.48 -9.11
N ALA A 40 -1.99 19.06 -10.30
CA ALA A 40 -0.73 19.22 -11.02
C ALA A 40 -0.57 20.69 -11.38
N VAL A 41 0.49 21.32 -10.86
CA VAL A 41 0.82 22.72 -11.12
C VAL A 41 2.21 22.78 -11.73
N ALA A 42 2.28 23.17 -13.01
CA ALA A 42 3.56 23.37 -13.68
C ALA A 42 4.34 24.49 -12.98
N GLY A 43 5.60 24.19 -12.62
CA GLY A 43 6.54 25.20 -12.13
C GLY A 43 7.27 25.90 -13.28
N ASN A 44 7.76 25.10 -14.23
CA ASN A 44 8.33 25.54 -15.50
C ASN A 44 8.15 24.41 -16.55
N SER A 45 8.82 24.51 -17.69
CA SER A 45 8.73 23.51 -18.79
C SER A 45 9.26 22.12 -18.45
N THR A 46 9.99 21.96 -17.34
CA THR A 46 10.59 20.69 -16.94
C THR A 46 10.21 20.26 -15.53
N THR A 47 9.34 21.00 -14.84
CA THR A 47 9.00 20.72 -13.44
C THR A 47 7.53 20.93 -13.14
N VAL A 48 7.00 20.07 -12.27
CA VAL A 48 5.60 20.08 -11.84
C VAL A 48 5.51 19.79 -10.35
N THR A 49 4.62 20.51 -9.67
CA THR A 49 4.28 20.26 -8.27
C THR A 49 2.96 19.53 -8.22
N LEU A 50 2.99 18.33 -7.64
CA LEU A 50 1.78 17.55 -7.41
C LEU A 50 1.24 17.80 -6.01
N GLY A 51 -0.08 17.89 -5.89
CA GLY A 51 -0.80 18.12 -4.63
C GLY A 51 -1.92 17.11 -4.42
N LEU A 52 -2.40 17.06 -3.17
CA LEU A 52 -3.45 16.13 -2.73
C LEU A 52 -3.10 14.67 -3.05
N ILE A 53 -1.91 14.26 -2.62
CA ILE A 53 -1.37 12.93 -2.90
C ILE A 53 -2.03 11.89 -2.00
N ASN A 54 -2.68 10.90 -2.59
CA ASN A 54 -3.06 9.68 -1.89
C ASN A 54 -1.94 8.67 -1.98
N ARG A 55 -1.65 8.00 -0.87
CA ARG A 55 -0.43 7.20 -0.69
C ARG A 55 -0.74 5.76 -0.30
N GLY A 56 0.18 4.85 -0.61
CA GLY A 56 0.07 3.44 -0.23
C GLY A 56 -1.09 2.71 -0.91
N LEU A 57 -1.26 2.90 -2.23
CA LEU A 57 -2.25 2.19 -3.02
C LEU A 57 -1.78 0.76 -3.36
N PHE A 58 -2.71 -0.11 -3.76
CA PHE A 58 -2.42 -1.46 -4.28
C PHE A 58 -1.44 -2.28 -3.43
N GLY A 59 -1.70 -2.39 -2.13
CA GLY A 59 -0.87 -3.14 -1.18
C GLY A 59 0.49 -2.51 -0.84
N THR A 60 0.84 -1.36 -1.43
CA THR A 60 2.02 -0.59 -1.03
C THR A 60 1.74 0.23 0.22
N LYS A 61 2.80 0.77 0.83
CA LYS A 61 2.69 1.66 2.00
C LYS A 61 3.38 2.99 1.72
N PRO A 62 3.01 4.05 2.45
CA PRO A 62 3.76 5.31 2.41
C PRO A 62 5.25 5.11 2.76
N LEU A 63 6.17 5.51 1.86
CA LEU A 63 7.62 5.54 2.06
C LEU A 63 8.18 6.97 1.99
N ALA A 64 9.16 7.33 2.82
CA ALA A 64 9.80 8.65 2.74
C ALA A 64 10.78 8.73 1.55
N HIS A 65 10.25 8.77 0.33
CA HIS A 65 11.05 8.78 -0.90
C HIS A 65 12.02 9.98 -0.93
N PRO A 66 13.34 9.75 -1.13
CA PRO A 66 14.31 10.83 -1.21
C PRO A 66 14.21 11.58 -2.54
N ALA A 67 14.81 12.77 -2.60
CA ALA A 67 15.02 13.47 -3.86
C ALA A 67 15.78 12.59 -4.87
N GLY A 68 15.40 12.66 -6.14
CA GLY A 68 15.94 11.79 -7.19
C GLY A 68 15.23 10.43 -7.33
N ALA A 69 14.23 10.13 -6.50
CA ALA A 69 13.32 9.01 -6.75
C ALA A 69 12.63 9.18 -8.13
N ARG A 70 12.47 8.06 -8.85
CA ARG A 70 11.81 8.07 -10.15
C ARG A 70 10.30 7.97 -9.96
N ALA A 71 9.55 8.80 -10.67
CA ALA A 71 8.10 8.74 -10.75
C ALA A 71 7.68 8.33 -12.16
N TRP A 72 6.81 7.34 -12.27
CA TRP A 72 6.22 6.89 -13.52
C TRP A 72 4.74 7.24 -13.50
N ALA A 73 4.29 8.10 -14.39
CA ALA A 73 2.86 8.32 -14.62
C ALA A 73 2.30 7.08 -15.33
N VAL A 74 1.36 6.39 -14.69
CA VAL A 74 0.84 5.13 -15.21
C VAL A 74 -0.54 5.30 -15.81
N SER A 75 -1.32 6.30 -15.38
CA SER A 75 -2.65 6.57 -15.92
C SER A 75 -2.68 7.54 -17.12
N GLU A 76 -1.53 8.03 -17.59
CA GLU A 76 -1.44 8.98 -18.70
C GLU A 76 -0.51 8.40 -19.78
N GLY A 77 -1.04 8.14 -20.99
CA GLY A 77 -0.24 7.75 -22.17
C GLY A 77 0.07 6.26 -22.38
N PHE A 78 -0.79 5.33 -21.97
CA PHE A 78 -0.50 3.89 -21.97
C PHE A 78 -1.63 3.04 -22.59
N GLY A 79 -1.26 1.85 -23.06
CA GLY A 79 -2.21 0.80 -23.48
C GLY A 79 -2.46 -0.18 -22.33
N VAL A 80 -3.73 -0.43 -22.02
CA VAL A 80 -4.13 -1.49 -21.09
C VAL A 80 -4.36 -2.79 -21.85
N THR A 81 -4.04 -3.91 -21.22
CA THR A 81 -4.48 -5.24 -21.66
C THR A 81 -5.44 -5.79 -20.63
N ASP A 82 -6.43 -6.57 -21.09
CA ASP A 82 -7.37 -7.33 -20.27
C ASP A 82 -6.79 -8.70 -19.85
N TRP A 83 -5.55 -9.01 -20.24
CA TRP A 83 -4.89 -10.26 -19.88
C TRP A 83 -4.70 -10.35 -18.36
N GLN A 84 -5.15 -11.48 -17.83
CA GLN A 84 -4.94 -11.85 -16.44
C GLN A 84 -3.85 -12.90 -16.40
N SER A 85 -2.87 -12.70 -15.53
CA SER A 85 -1.78 -13.64 -15.34
C SER A 85 -1.75 -14.17 -13.91
N GLY A 86 -1.62 -15.48 -13.81
CA GLY A 86 -1.52 -16.21 -12.55
C GLY A 86 -0.16 -16.03 -11.85
N ARG A 87 -0.11 -16.43 -10.58
CA ARG A 87 1.15 -16.51 -9.83
C ARG A 87 2.11 -17.47 -10.55
N SER A 88 3.38 -17.07 -10.67
CA SER A 88 4.45 -17.83 -11.33
C SER A 88 4.35 -17.92 -12.86
N GLU A 89 3.34 -17.33 -13.49
CA GLU A 89 3.34 -17.12 -14.94
C GLU A 89 4.38 -16.06 -15.31
N SER A 90 4.87 -16.14 -16.54
CA SER A 90 5.78 -15.13 -17.09
C SER A 90 5.11 -14.42 -18.26
N VAL A 91 5.07 -13.09 -18.18
CA VAL A 91 4.59 -12.24 -19.26
C VAL A 91 5.79 -11.81 -20.09
N SER A 92 5.75 -12.08 -21.38
CA SER A 92 6.80 -11.66 -22.32
C SER A 92 6.30 -10.47 -23.13
N ILE A 93 7.11 -9.42 -23.20
CA ILE A 93 6.80 -8.18 -23.91
C ILE A 93 7.92 -7.95 -24.92
N ARG A 94 7.53 -7.59 -26.15
CA ARG A 94 8.43 -7.10 -27.19
C ARG A 94 7.99 -5.68 -27.54
N MET A 95 8.95 -4.76 -27.62
CA MET A 95 8.70 -3.41 -28.11
C MET A 95 9.09 -3.34 -29.58
N LEU A 96 8.17 -2.86 -30.43
CA LEU A 96 8.37 -2.71 -31.87
C LEU A 96 8.43 -1.22 -32.22
N PRO A 97 9.63 -0.59 -32.21
CA PRO A 97 9.77 0.80 -32.63
C PRO A 97 9.22 1.01 -34.04
N ARG A 98 8.44 2.08 -34.20
CA ARG A 98 7.92 2.53 -35.49
C ARG A 98 8.60 3.84 -35.89
N THR A 99 9.18 3.86 -37.08
CA THR A 99 9.74 5.06 -37.72
C THR A 99 8.91 5.43 -38.95
N GLN A 100 9.27 6.51 -39.64
CA GLN A 100 8.63 6.86 -40.91
C GLN A 100 8.85 5.82 -42.01
N THR A 101 9.90 4.99 -41.91
CA THR A 101 10.31 4.04 -42.95
C THR A 101 9.88 2.60 -42.66
N GLY A 102 9.35 2.30 -41.47
CA GLY A 102 8.91 0.95 -41.13
C GLY A 102 8.65 0.72 -39.65
N VAL A 103 8.37 -0.54 -39.31
CA VAL A 103 8.24 -1.06 -37.94
C VAL A 103 9.30 -2.13 -37.76
N LEU A 104 9.93 -2.20 -36.59
CA LEU A 104 10.87 -3.27 -36.27
C LEU A 104 10.18 -4.64 -36.38
N ASP A 105 10.86 -5.61 -36.99
CA ASP A 105 10.35 -6.98 -37.06
C ASP A 105 10.22 -7.57 -35.64
N VAL A 106 9.17 -8.36 -35.44
CA VAL A 106 8.89 -8.98 -34.14
C VAL A 106 9.94 -10.01 -33.74
N ASP A 107 10.62 -10.62 -34.72
CA ASP A 107 11.68 -11.60 -34.48
C ASP A 107 13.03 -10.93 -34.17
N ASP A 108 13.23 -9.69 -34.61
CA ASP A 108 14.39 -8.86 -34.27
C ASP A 108 14.23 -8.14 -32.91
N ALA A 109 13.00 -8.10 -32.38
CA ALA A 109 12.69 -7.40 -31.15
C ALA A 109 13.16 -8.17 -29.90
N VAL A 110 13.83 -7.45 -29.00
CA VAL A 110 14.28 -8.00 -27.71
C VAL A 110 13.07 -8.45 -26.89
N VAL A 111 13.14 -9.70 -26.40
CA VAL A 111 12.13 -10.27 -25.49
C VAL A 111 12.44 -9.87 -24.06
N HIS A 112 11.53 -9.11 -23.46
CA HIS A 112 11.55 -8.84 -22.02
C HIS A 112 10.57 -9.77 -21.32
N SER A 113 11.06 -10.66 -20.46
CA SER A 113 10.21 -11.57 -19.68
C SER A 113 10.11 -11.09 -18.23
N TYR A 114 8.90 -11.12 -17.69
CA TYR A 114 8.59 -10.71 -16.32
C TYR A 114 7.78 -11.81 -15.63
N SER A 115 8.32 -12.37 -14.55
CA SER A 115 7.59 -13.34 -13.73
C SER A 115 6.65 -12.65 -12.76
N VAL A 116 5.39 -13.10 -12.73
CA VAL A 116 4.33 -12.54 -11.89
C VAL A 116 4.49 -13.05 -10.46
N ALA A 117 4.85 -12.13 -9.55
CA ALA A 117 5.12 -12.45 -8.15
C ALA A 117 3.88 -12.73 -7.28
N GLY A 118 2.66 -12.57 -7.83
CA GLY A 118 1.41 -12.84 -7.09
C GLY A 118 1.12 -11.84 -5.95
N ALA A 119 1.63 -10.62 -6.02
CA ALA A 119 1.49 -9.61 -4.96
C ALA A 119 0.03 -9.24 -4.64
N ASN A 120 -0.89 -9.35 -5.60
CA ASN A 120 -2.32 -9.11 -5.38
C ASN A 120 -3.00 -10.23 -4.58
N LEU A 121 -2.45 -11.45 -4.61
CA LEU A 121 -2.99 -12.61 -3.89
C LEU A 121 -2.39 -12.73 -2.47
N ALA A 122 -1.20 -12.18 -2.27
CA ALA A 122 -0.56 -12.11 -0.96
C ALA A 122 -1.38 -11.26 0.03
N PRO A 123 -1.34 -11.56 1.33
CA PRO A 123 -2.02 -10.76 2.33
C PRO A 123 -1.48 -9.33 2.33
N TRP A 124 -2.37 -8.36 2.20
CA TRP A 124 -2.00 -6.94 2.26
C TRP A 124 -1.95 -6.46 3.70
N MET A 125 -1.06 -5.52 3.95
CA MET A 125 -0.91 -4.91 5.27
C MET A 125 -2.24 -4.28 5.73
N PRO A 126 -2.68 -4.49 6.99
CA PRO A 126 -3.92 -3.90 7.49
C PRO A 126 -3.89 -2.37 7.41
N GLY A 127 -5.00 -1.77 6.99
CA GLY A 127 -5.17 -0.31 6.90
C GLY A 127 -5.71 0.30 8.20
N ARG A 128 -5.59 1.62 8.36
CA ARG A 128 -6.22 2.40 9.46
C ARG A 128 -6.11 1.75 10.85
N VAL A 129 -4.93 1.26 11.19
CA VAL A 129 -4.70 0.62 12.49
C VAL A 129 -4.75 1.67 13.60
N ARG A 130 -5.58 1.44 14.61
CA ARG A 130 -5.84 2.36 15.72
C ARG A 130 -6.04 1.60 17.01
N VAL A 131 -5.70 2.22 18.13
CA VAL A 131 -6.04 1.74 19.48
C VAL A 131 -6.96 2.77 20.12
N ASN A 132 -8.14 2.36 20.57
CA ASN A 132 -9.16 3.27 21.13
C ASN A 132 -9.43 4.49 20.23
N GLY A 133 -9.40 4.29 18.90
CA GLY A 133 -9.66 5.33 17.90
C GLY A 133 -8.47 6.22 17.53
N VAL A 134 -7.32 6.11 18.21
CA VAL A 134 -6.11 6.89 17.88
C VAL A 134 -5.08 6.08 17.10
N GLU A 135 -4.35 6.73 16.20
CA GLU A 135 -3.25 6.12 15.40
C GLU A 135 -1.94 6.02 16.19
N GLY A 136 -1.96 6.50 17.44
CA GLY A 136 -0.89 6.45 18.42
C GLY A 136 -1.08 7.54 19.48
N GLY A 137 -0.36 7.41 20.60
CA GLY A 137 -0.41 8.38 21.70
C GLY A 137 -1.22 7.90 22.90
N GLN A 138 -1.80 8.84 23.66
CA GLN A 138 -2.43 8.50 24.93
C GLN A 138 -3.80 7.83 24.77
N ILE A 139 -4.04 6.80 25.56
CA ILE A 139 -5.35 6.14 25.69
C ILE A 139 -5.73 5.98 27.17
N SER A 140 -7.01 5.75 27.43
CA SER A 140 -7.51 5.37 28.75
C SER A 140 -8.27 4.05 28.71
N GLY A 141 -8.21 3.29 29.81
CA GLY A 141 -8.93 2.03 29.96
C GLY A 141 -8.36 0.88 29.12
N VAL A 142 -9.21 -0.10 28.84
CA VAL A 142 -8.86 -1.30 28.06
C VAL A 142 -8.47 -0.90 26.64
N ALA A 143 -7.32 -1.38 26.18
CA ALA A 143 -6.88 -1.15 24.81
C ALA A 143 -7.67 -2.03 23.84
N THR A 144 -8.35 -1.40 22.89
CA THR A 144 -9.05 -2.04 21.78
C THR A 144 -8.41 -1.62 20.48
N LEU A 145 -7.72 -2.57 19.85
CA LEU A 145 -7.10 -2.43 18.55
C LEU A 145 -8.17 -2.62 17.47
N THR A 146 -8.21 -1.73 16.48
CA THR A 146 -9.06 -1.82 15.30
C THR A 146 -8.24 -1.60 14.05
N TRP A 147 -8.61 -2.22 12.94
CA TRP A 147 -7.99 -2.04 11.63
C TRP A 147 -9.01 -2.20 10.51
N ARG A 148 -8.61 -1.92 9.28
CA ARG A 148 -9.40 -2.18 8.07
C ARG A 148 -8.76 -3.28 7.24
N LYS A 149 -9.58 -4.23 6.77
CA LYS A 149 -9.17 -5.26 5.82
C LYS A 149 -8.72 -4.62 4.52
N ARG A 150 -7.57 -5.05 4.00
CA ARG A 150 -7.05 -4.68 2.68
C ARG A 150 -6.82 -5.93 1.85
N ASP A 151 -7.12 -5.86 0.56
CA ASP A 151 -7.05 -7.01 -0.35
C ASP A 151 -6.89 -6.58 -1.81
N GLY A 152 -6.20 -7.42 -2.60
CA GLY A 152 -5.96 -7.22 -4.02
C GLY A 152 -6.91 -7.95 -4.96
N ALA A 153 -7.92 -8.66 -4.45
CA ALA A 153 -8.88 -9.42 -5.25
C ALA A 153 -9.80 -8.54 -6.10
N VAL A 154 -10.08 -7.30 -5.68
CA VAL A 154 -10.95 -6.37 -6.41
C VAL A 154 -10.12 -5.22 -6.94
N PRO A 155 -10.23 -4.86 -8.24
CA PRO A 155 -9.58 -3.70 -8.82
C PRO A 155 -10.27 -2.42 -8.35
N ALA A 156 -9.97 -1.99 -7.12
CA ALA A 156 -10.52 -0.79 -6.52
C ALA A 156 -9.40 0.13 -6.01
N VAL A 157 -9.58 1.43 -6.22
CA VAL A 157 -8.70 2.45 -5.64
C VAL A 157 -9.14 2.74 -4.21
N VAL A 158 -8.56 2.00 -3.26
CA VAL A 158 -8.72 2.25 -1.83
C VAL A 158 -7.45 2.89 -1.29
N PHE A 159 -7.60 4.09 -0.73
CA PHE A 159 -6.49 4.84 -0.16
C PHE A 159 -6.11 4.27 1.21
N ASN A 160 -4.84 4.35 1.56
CA ASN A 160 -4.37 3.85 2.87
C ASN A 160 -5.06 4.53 4.06
N GLY A 161 -5.54 5.77 3.85
CA GLY A 161 -6.29 6.54 4.83
C GLY A 161 -7.81 6.38 4.74
N ASP A 162 -8.38 5.51 3.92
CA ASP A 162 -9.83 5.33 3.95
C ASP A 162 -10.24 4.51 5.17
N ASP A 163 -11.33 4.91 5.83
CA ASP A 163 -11.94 4.12 6.91
C ASP A 163 -12.93 3.10 6.32
N VAL A 164 -12.47 2.33 5.35
CA VAL A 164 -13.26 1.35 4.59
C VAL A 164 -12.52 0.04 4.50
N SER A 165 -13.27 -1.06 4.62
CA SER A 165 -12.74 -2.41 4.56
C SER A 165 -12.97 -3.01 3.18
N GLN A 166 -11.98 -3.72 2.67
CA GLN A 166 -12.14 -4.57 1.49
C GLN A 166 -12.60 -5.97 1.90
N VAL A 167 -13.25 -6.68 0.99
CA VAL A 167 -13.54 -8.11 1.17
C VAL A 167 -12.20 -8.86 1.17
N SER A 168 -11.90 -9.56 2.26
CA SER A 168 -10.67 -10.34 2.41
C SER A 168 -10.93 -11.60 3.22
N ASP A 169 -10.27 -12.69 2.80
CA ASP A 169 -10.19 -13.98 3.48
C ASP A 169 -8.97 -14.09 4.42
N SER A 170 -8.20 -13.00 4.58
CA SER A 170 -7.07 -12.97 5.51
C SER A 170 -7.53 -13.15 6.96
N THR A 171 -6.72 -13.86 7.74
CA THR A 171 -6.77 -13.82 9.21
C THR A 171 -5.68 -12.90 9.73
N TYR A 172 -5.78 -12.47 10.99
CA TYR A 172 -4.87 -11.50 11.58
C TYR A 172 -4.16 -12.08 12.79
N GLN A 173 -2.89 -11.72 12.92
CA GLN A 173 -2.11 -11.89 14.13
C GLN A 173 -1.87 -10.52 14.76
N VAL A 174 -2.08 -10.44 16.07
CA VAL A 174 -1.73 -9.28 16.89
C VAL A 174 -0.62 -9.68 17.86
N VAL A 175 0.45 -8.89 17.89
CA VAL A 175 1.53 -8.98 18.87
C VAL A 175 1.54 -7.69 19.67
N VAL A 176 1.49 -7.80 20.99
CA VAL A 176 1.56 -6.67 21.92
C VAL A 176 2.89 -6.71 22.64
N LYS A 177 3.60 -5.58 22.66
CA LYS A 177 4.91 -5.43 23.29
C LYS A 177 4.88 -4.33 24.34
N SER A 178 5.57 -4.56 25.46
CA SER A 178 5.95 -3.54 26.43
C SER A 178 7.47 -3.37 26.37
N GLY A 179 7.93 -2.22 25.88
CA GLY A 179 9.33 -2.05 25.48
C GLY A 179 9.72 -3.06 24.40
N SER A 180 10.77 -3.83 24.63
CA SER A 180 11.22 -4.92 23.73
C SER A 180 10.55 -6.27 24.00
N SER A 181 9.80 -6.41 25.09
CA SER A 181 9.23 -7.68 25.53
C SER A 181 7.84 -7.89 24.93
N VAL A 182 7.61 -9.05 24.31
CA VAL A 182 6.28 -9.48 23.89
C VAL A 182 5.48 -9.89 25.14
N VAL A 183 4.33 -9.27 25.34
CA VAL A 183 3.43 -9.54 26.49
C VAL A 183 2.18 -10.30 26.07
N LYS A 184 1.81 -10.26 24.79
CA LYS A 184 0.68 -11.00 24.24
C LYS A 184 0.89 -11.29 22.76
N THR A 185 0.50 -12.49 22.34
CA THR A 185 0.34 -12.84 20.93
C THR A 185 -1.00 -13.52 20.75
N VAL A 186 -1.77 -13.09 19.74
CA VAL A 186 -3.06 -13.67 19.37
C VAL A 186 -3.08 -13.88 17.86
N THR A 187 -3.54 -15.03 17.40
CA THR A 187 -3.60 -15.41 15.97
C THR A 187 -5.00 -15.85 15.58
N GLY A 188 -5.25 -15.98 14.27
CA GLY A 188 -6.52 -16.51 13.76
C GLY A 188 -7.70 -15.55 13.93
N ILE A 189 -7.44 -14.26 14.13
CA ILE A 189 -8.51 -13.26 14.24
C ILE A 189 -9.12 -13.06 12.84
N THR A 190 -10.44 -13.26 12.71
CA THR A 190 -11.17 -13.10 11.43
C THR A 190 -11.88 -11.74 11.32
N GLY A 191 -12.05 -11.08 12.46
CA GLY A 191 -12.64 -9.74 12.57
C GLY A 191 -11.65 -8.62 12.27
N GLU A 192 -12.09 -7.40 12.57
CA GLU A 192 -11.34 -6.14 12.36
C GLU A 192 -10.98 -5.44 13.67
N SER A 193 -11.18 -6.14 14.79
CA SER A 193 -10.96 -5.62 16.12
C SER A 193 -10.50 -6.70 17.07
N TRP A 194 -9.67 -6.31 18.04
CA TRP A 194 -9.27 -7.15 19.16
C TRP A 194 -9.02 -6.31 20.40
N SER A 195 -9.53 -6.75 21.56
CA SER A 195 -9.37 -6.05 22.83
C SER A 195 -8.40 -6.79 23.75
N PHE A 196 -7.48 -6.05 24.37
CA PHE A 196 -6.55 -6.57 25.37
C PHE A 196 -7.21 -6.63 26.76
N ALA A 197 -8.27 -7.44 26.86
CA ALA A 197 -9.15 -7.45 28.03
C ALA A 197 -8.48 -7.95 29.33
N ASP A 198 -7.46 -8.81 29.22
CA ASP A 198 -6.73 -9.40 30.34
C ASP A 198 -5.44 -8.63 30.70
N GLU A 199 -5.27 -7.41 30.19
CA GLU A 199 -4.06 -6.62 30.37
C GLU A 199 -3.69 -6.39 31.84
N THR A 200 -4.63 -5.95 32.67
CA THR A 200 -4.37 -5.68 34.09
C THR A 200 -4.02 -6.96 34.84
N THR A 201 -4.68 -8.07 34.53
CA THR A 201 -4.34 -9.39 35.08
C THR A 201 -2.91 -9.80 34.71
N LEU A 202 -2.49 -9.53 33.47
CA LEU A 202 -1.13 -9.81 32.98
C LEU A 202 -0.06 -8.89 33.59
N ASN A 203 -0.44 -7.74 34.13
CA ASN A 203 0.47 -6.74 34.70
C ASN A 203 0.12 -6.41 36.16
N GLY A 204 -0.17 -7.44 36.95
CA GLY A 204 -0.25 -7.33 38.42
C GLY A 204 -1.35 -6.40 38.95
N GLY A 205 -2.44 -6.23 38.21
CA GLY A 205 -3.56 -5.38 38.55
C GLY A 205 -3.50 -3.96 37.98
N ALA A 206 -2.46 -3.61 37.21
CA ALA A 206 -2.29 -2.29 36.60
C ALA A 206 -2.20 -2.37 35.07
N TYR A 207 -2.57 -1.31 34.36
CA TYR A 207 -2.28 -1.22 32.93
C TYR A 207 -0.78 -0.99 32.68
N TYR A 208 -0.29 -1.41 31.52
CA TYR A 208 1.05 -1.04 31.08
C TYR A 208 1.08 0.46 30.74
N SER A 209 2.19 1.13 31.09
CA SER A 209 2.40 2.57 30.84
C SER A 209 2.66 2.88 29.36
N SER A 210 3.26 1.94 28.62
CA SER A 210 3.46 2.07 27.17
C SER A 210 3.33 0.70 26.52
N LEU A 211 2.63 0.64 25.39
CA LEU A 211 2.45 -0.57 24.60
C LEU A 211 2.66 -0.29 23.12
N THR A 212 3.27 -1.24 22.42
CA THR A 212 3.33 -1.30 20.97
C THR A 212 2.46 -2.46 20.48
N PHE A 213 1.46 -2.15 19.66
CA PHE A 213 0.62 -3.13 18.99
C PHE A 213 1.14 -3.31 17.57
N GLU A 214 1.43 -4.55 17.20
CA GLU A 214 1.79 -4.95 15.84
C GLU A 214 0.68 -5.86 15.30
N VAL A 215 0.22 -5.59 14.09
CA VAL A 215 -0.78 -6.40 13.40
C VAL A 215 -0.30 -6.77 12.01
N VAL A 216 -0.46 -8.04 11.66
CA VAL A 216 -0.18 -8.59 10.33
C VAL A 216 -1.38 -9.36 9.82
N ALA A 217 -1.57 -9.33 8.50
CA ALA A 217 -2.52 -10.19 7.79
C ALA A 217 -1.81 -11.47 7.34
N GLN A 218 -2.53 -12.58 7.40
CA GLN A 218 -2.03 -13.93 7.10
C GLN A 218 -2.99 -14.63 6.15
N LYS A 219 -2.43 -15.27 5.11
CA LYS A 219 -3.16 -16.15 4.18
C LYS A 219 -2.36 -17.44 3.97
N PRO A 220 -3.03 -18.61 3.91
CA PRO A 220 -2.36 -19.87 3.60
C PRO A 220 -1.57 -19.82 2.30
N GLY A 221 -0.33 -20.34 2.30
CA GLY A 221 0.51 -20.39 1.09
C GLY A 221 1.22 -19.07 0.72
N PHE A 222 1.12 -18.05 1.58
CA PHE A 222 1.83 -16.78 1.47
C PHE A 222 2.61 -16.50 2.75
N SER A 223 3.69 -15.72 2.63
CA SER A 223 4.29 -15.07 3.80
C SER A 223 3.33 -14.02 4.36
N ASP A 224 3.45 -13.77 5.66
CA ASP A 224 2.70 -12.73 6.34
C ASP A 224 2.88 -11.37 5.66
N SER A 225 1.85 -10.53 5.77
CA SER A 225 1.95 -9.16 5.33
C SER A 225 3.06 -8.43 6.08
N ARG A 226 3.42 -7.24 5.59
CA ARG A 226 4.19 -6.31 6.42
C ARG A 226 3.41 -5.98 7.70
N VAL A 227 4.15 -5.70 8.77
CA VAL A 227 3.62 -5.26 10.06
C VAL A 227 3.09 -3.83 9.95
N SER A 228 1.86 -3.63 10.43
CA SER A 228 1.34 -2.32 10.84
C SER A 228 1.55 -2.17 12.35
N THR A 229 1.99 -1.00 12.79
CA THR A 229 2.34 -0.73 14.19
C THR A 229 1.61 0.49 14.72
N VAL A 230 1.09 0.40 15.94
CA VAL A 230 0.57 1.54 16.70
C VAL A 230 1.18 1.51 18.09
N LYS A 231 1.76 2.64 18.52
CA LYS A 231 2.29 2.81 19.88
C LYS A 231 1.35 3.68 20.70
N ILE A 232 1.03 3.23 21.90
CA ILE A 232 0.25 3.99 22.87
C ILE A 232 0.98 4.16 24.18
N ASP A 233 0.57 5.17 24.93
CA ASP A 233 1.00 5.47 26.29
C ASP A 233 -0.23 5.69 27.20
N ARG A 234 -0.05 5.59 28.51
CA ARG A 234 -1.09 5.84 29.53
C ARG A 234 -0.61 6.80 30.61
#